data_AF-A0AAV9LLZ9-F1
#
_entry.id   AF-A0AAV9LLZ9-F1
#
_cell.length_a   1.000
_cell.length_b   1.000
_cell.length_c   1.000
_cell.angle_alpha   90.00
_cell.angle_beta   90.00
_cell.angle_gamma   90.00
#
_symmetry.space_group_name_H-M   'P 1'
#
loop_
_entity.id
_entity.type
_entity.pdbx_description
1 polymer ?
#
loop_
_entity_poly.entity_id
_entity_poly.type
_entity_poly.pdbx_seq_one_letter_code
_entity_poly.pdbx_strand_id
1 'polypeptide(L)'
;MGPYQILKHIGKVAYQLDLPNELAPVHPVFHVSMLKKCIGDPVSIISLEGLGVDESLSYEEVPVEILDRQVKRLRNKEIAFVKDLRRNHLVEGATWEAEVDMKSQYPHLFPSTPIQT
;
A
#
# COMPACT_ATOMS: atom_id res chain seq x y z
N MET A 1 16.81 0.49 5.09
CA MET A 1 16.71 0.19 6.53
C MET A 1 15.26 0.42 6.88
N GLY A 2 14.57 -0.58 7.40
CA GLY A 2 13.14 -0.49 7.72
C GLY A 2 12.85 0.46 8.89
N PRO A 3 11.57 0.63 9.27
CA PRO A 3 11.14 1.56 10.31
C PRO A 3 11.64 1.23 11.73
N TYR A 4 12.08 -0.01 11.97
CA TYR A 4 12.42 -0.49 13.31
C TYR A 4 13.93 -0.58 13.55
N GLN A 5 14.32 -0.22 14.77
CA GLN A 5 15.70 -0.30 15.22
C GLN A 5 16.12 -1.78 15.34
N ILE A 6 17.36 -2.08 14.91
CA ILE A 6 17.94 -3.41 15.12
C ILE A 6 18.51 -3.44 16.55
N LEU A 7 18.02 -4.36 17.38
CA LEU A 7 18.54 -4.62 18.72
C LEU A 7 19.72 -5.59 18.70
N LYS A 8 19.64 -6.64 17.86
CA LYS A 8 20.66 -7.70 17.81
C LYS A 8 20.76 -8.35 16.43
N HIS A 9 21.98 -8.66 16.01
CA HIS A 9 22.24 -9.54 14.86
C HIS A 9 22.29 -11.01 15.31
N ILE A 10 21.52 -11.88 14.67
CA ILE A 10 21.44 -13.31 14.98
C ILE A 10 21.87 -14.11 13.74
N GLY A 11 22.99 -14.82 13.83
CA GLY A 11 23.54 -15.55 12.69
C GLY A 11 23.98 -14.62 11.55
N LYS A 12 23.86 -15.04 10.29
CA LYS A 12 24.27 -14.25 9.11
C LYS A 12 23.13 -13.40 8.50
N VAL A 13 21.88 -13.78 8.79
CA VAL A 13 20.71 -13.39 8.01
C VAL A 13 19.48 -13.16 8.89
N ALA A 14 19.61 -13.18 10.22
CA ALA A 14 18.50 -12.88 11.12
C ALA A 14 18.81 -11.67 12.01
N TYR A 15 17.78 -10.87 12.28
CA TYR A 15 17.88 -9.65 13.07
C TYR A 15 16.73 -9.63 14.07
N GLN A 16 17.06 -9.29 15.32
CA GLN A 16 16.07 -8.95 16.33
C GLN A 16 15.78 -7.45 16.23
N LEU A 17 14.51 -7.10 16.02
CA LEU A 17 14.04 -5.73 15.89
C LEU A 17 13.38 -5.25 17.18
N ASP A 18 13.44 -3.95 17.41
CA ASP A 18 12.68 -3.25 18.45
C ASP A 18 11.27 -2.97 17.91
N LEU A 19 10.35 -3.90 18.17
CA LEU A 19 8.96 -3.79 17.71
C LEU A 19 8.11 -3.02 18.72
N PRO A 20 7.16 -2.19 18.26
CA PRO A 20 6.17 -1.56 19.14
C PRO A 20 5.28 -2.63 19.80
N ASN A 21 4.71 -2.30 20.96
CA ASN A 21 3.82 -3.20 21.72
C ASN A 21 2.59 -3.66 20.92
N GLU A 22 2.15 -2.89 19.92
CA GLU A 22 1.08 -3.27 18.99
C GLU A 22 1.40 -4.58 18.24
N LEU A 23 2.69 -4.87 18.02
CA LEU A 23 3.18 -6.09 17.39
C LEU A 23 3.70 -7.12 18.40
N ALA A 24 3.31 -7.04 19.68
CA ALA A 24 3.72 -8.01 20.70
C ALA A 24 3.46 -9.49 20.32
N PRO A 25 2.41 -9.85 19.55
CA PRO A 25 2.24 -11.22 19.06
C PRO A 25 3.28 -11.67 18.03
N VAL A 26 3.98 -10.74 17.37
CA VAL A 26 4.97 -11.02 16.33
C VAL A 26 6.30 -11.40 16.95
N HIS A 27 6.89 -12.49 16.48
CA HIS A 27 8.23 -12.86 16.90
C HIS A 27 9.24 -11.78 16.44
N PRO A 28 10.02 -11.16 17.35
CA PRO A 28 10.84 -9.99 17.03
C PRO A 28 12.08 -10.31 16.18
N VAL A 29 12.33 -11.59 15.89
CA VAL A 29 13.45 -12.05 15.07
C VAL A 29 12.97 -12.35 13.65
N PHE A 30 13.50 -11.61 12.68
CA PHE A 30 13.18 -11.74 11.26
C PHE A 30 14.38 -12.22 10.46
N HIS A 31 14.14 -13.15 9.55
CA HIS A 31 15.15 -13.61 8.59
C HIS A 31 15.13 -12.73 7.34
N VAL A 32 16.17 -11.92 7.16
CA VAL A 32 16.33 -11.01 6.03
C VAL A 32 17.46 -11.52 5.14
N SER A 33 17.11 -12.27 4.09
CA SER A 33 18.08 -12.89 3.18
C SER A 33 18.58 -11.97 2.07
N MET A 34 17.86 -10.89 1.74
CA MET A 34 18.19 -9.99 0.63
C MET A 34 17.83 -8.53 0.96
N LEU A 35 18.76 -7.81 1.59
CA LEU A 35 18.66 -6.36 1.71
C LEU A 35 18.98 -5.70 0.36
N LYS A 36 17.95 -5.26 -0.36
CA LYS A 36 18.13 -4.37 -1.52
C LYS A 36 18.38 -2.94 -1.02
N LYS A 37 19.25 -2.20 -1.71
CA LYS A 37 19.41 -0.76 -1.47
C LYS A 37 18.07 -0.07 -1.80
N CYS A 38 17.48 0.60 -0.82
CA CYS A 38 16.32 1.47 -1.07
C CYS A 38 16.79 2.66 -1.92
N ILE A 39 16.25 2.80 -3.14
CA ILE A 39 16.53 3.93 -4.04
C ILE A 39 15.33 4.88 -4.00
N GLY A 40 15.00 5.36 -2.80
CA GLY A 40 13.87 6.26 -2.55
C GLY A 40 14.13 7.07 -1.27
N ASP A 41 13.39 8.17 -1.11
CA ASP A 41 13.54 9.08 0.03
C ASP A 41 13.18 8.36 1.36
N PRO A 42 13.96 8.50 2.46
CA PRO A 42 13.67 7.85 3.74
C PRO A 42 12.32 8.24 4.37
N VAL A 43 11.67 9.29 3.85
CA VAL A 43 10.32 9.74 4.26
C VAL A 43 9.22 8.73 3.89
N SER A 44 9.53 7.71 3.08
CA SER A 44 8.63 6.60 2.75
C SER A 44 8.36 5.61 3.91
N ILE A 45 8.84 5.90 5.12
CA ILE A 45 8.51 5.13 6.31
C ILE A 45 7.06 5.44 6.72
N ILE A 46 6.16 4.52 6.41
CA ILE A 46 4.79 4.55 6.90
C ILE A 46 4.82 4.23 8.40
N SER A 47 4.37 5.16 9.23
CA SER A 47 4.22 4.93 10.68
C SER A 47 3.14 3.88 10.94
N LEU A 48 3.46 2.89 11.77
CA LEU A 48 2.52 1.82 12.13
C LEU A 48 1.29 2.36 12.87
N GLU A 49 1.45 3.39 13.71
CA GLU A 49 0.35 4.04 14.45
C GLU A 49 -0.77 4.60 13.54
N GLY A 50 -0.50 4.85 12.25
CA GLY A 50 -1.49 5.28 11.26
C GLY A 50 -2.00 4.18 10.33
N LEU A 51 -1.31 3.04 10.30
CA LEU A 51 -1.72 1.84 9.58
C LEU A 51 -2.71 1.13 10.52
N GLY A 52 -4.01 1.15 10.22
CA GLY A 52 -5.01 0.44 11.04
C GLY A 52 -4.83 -1.08 10.98
N VAL A 53 -3.75 -1.57 11.57
CA VAL A 53 -3.35 -2.97 11.62
C VAL A 53 -4.22 -3.64 12.67
N ASP A 54 -4.96 -4.66 12.25
CA ASP A 54 -5.79 -5.41 13.16
C ASP A 54 -4.97 -6.42 14.00
N GLU A 55 -5.62 -7.08 14.96
CA GLU A 55 -5.00 -8.09 15.83
C GLU A 55 -4.41 -9.29 15.06
N SER A 56 -4.84 -9.51 13.82
CA SER A 56 -4.29 -10.54 12.93
C SER A 56 -3.10 -10.06 12.08
N LEU A 57 -2.65 -8.82 12.31
CA LEU A 57 -1.52 -8.18 11.64
C LEU A 57 -1.78 -7.91 10.16
N SER A 58 -3.05 -7.91 9.73
CA SER A 58 -3.45 -7.42 8.42
C SER A 58 -3.83 -5.95 8.49
N TYR A 59 -3.66 -5.26 7.37
CA TYR A 59 -4.23 -3.94 7.17
C TYR A 59 -4.99 -3.93 5.85
N GLU A 60 -6.08 -3.17 5.81
CA GLU A 60 -6.88 -3.00 4.62
C GLU A 60 -6.28 -1.88 3.73
N GLU A 61 -6.02 -2.20 2.47
CA GLU A 61 -5.60 -1.22 1.47
C GLU A 61 -6.81 -0.50 0.89
N VAL A 62 -7.29 0.51 1.62
CA VAL A 62 -8.46 1.30 1.22
C VAL A 62 -8.07 2.39 0.21
N PRO A 63 -8.68 2.41 -0.99
CA PRO A 63 -8.53 3.52 -1.93
C PRO A 63 -9.26 4.75 -1.40
N VAL A 64 -8.59 5.90 -1.45
CA VAL A 64 -9.08 7.17 -0.92
C VAL A 64 -9.51 8.11 -2.03
N GLU A 65 -8.81 8.10 -3.15
CA GLU A 65 -9.04 9.04 -4.24
C GLU A 65 -8.65 8.44 -5.59
N ILE A 66 -9.37 8.82 -6.64
CA ILE A 66 -8.98 8.57 -8.02
C ILE A 66 -8.20 9.80 -8.51
N LEU A 67 -6.91 9.62 -8.77
CA LEU A 67 -6.00 10.69 -9.16
C LEU A 67 -6.04 11.00 -10.66
N ASP A 68 -6.28 9.98 -11.47
CA ASP A 68 -6.26 10.10 -12.93
C ASP A 68 -7.08 8.99 -13.59
N ARG A 69 -7.41 9.18 -14.87
CA ARG A 69 -8.15 8.22 -15.69
C ARG A 69 -7.54 8.13 -17.09
N GLN A 70 -7.24 6.91 -17.52
CA GLN A 70 -6.70 6.64 -18.85
C GLN A 70 -7.49 5.54 -19.56
N VAL A 71 -7.81 5.76 -20.84
CA VAL A 71 -8.38 4.71 -21.71
C VAL A 71 -7.28 4.13 -22.58
N LYS A 72 -7.07 2.81 -22.47
CA LYS A 72 -6.16 2.06 -23.33
C LYS A 72 -6.96 1.37 -24.44
N ARG A 73 -6.68 1.75 -25.67
CA ARG A 73 -7.25 1.11 -26.86
C ARG A 73 -6.40 -0.08 -27.28
N LEU A 74 -6.98 -1.26 -27.20
CA LEU A 74 -6.44 -2.49 -27.74
C LEU A 74 -7.01 -2.74 -29.14
N ARG A 75 -6.53 -3.80 -29.81
CA ARG A 75 -6.90 -4.11 -31.21
C ARG A 75 -8.41 -4.27 -31.43
N ASN A 76 -9.15 -4.72 -30.44
CA ASN A 76 -10.58 -5.05 -30.53
C ASN A 76 -11.44 -4.47 -29.40
N LYS A 77 -10.86 -3.75 -28.43
CA LYS A 77 -11.59 -3.19 -27.29
C LYS A 77 -10.87 -2.00 -26.69
N GLU A 78 -11.62 -1.17 -25.99
CA GLU A 78 -11.10 -0.10 -25.15
C GLU A 78 -11.31 -0.49 -23.68
N ILE A 79 -10.28 -0.30 -22.86
CA ILE A 79 -10.34 -0.55 -21.41
C ILE A 79 -9.94 0.74 -20.71
N ALA A 80 -10.82 1.21 -19.82
CA ALA A 80 -10.53 2.35 -18.96
C ALA A 80 -9.85 1.86 -17.67
N PHE A 81 -8.81 2.57 -17.28
CA PHE A 81 -8.07 2.40 -16.03
C PHE A 81 -8.14 3.70 -15.24
N VAL A 82 -8.20 3.58 -13.92
CA VAL A 82 -8.11 4.70 -13.00
C VAL A 82 -6.89 4.54 -12.12
N LYS A 83 -6.25 5.67 -11.80
CA LYS A 83 -5.11 5.70 -10.90
C LYS A 83 -5.62 5.89 -9.47
N ASP A 84 -5.48 4.88 -8.63
CA ASP A 84 -6.01 4.89 -7.26
C ASP A 84 -4.92 5.27 -6.23
N LEU A 85 -5.20 6.30 -5.42
CA LEU A 85 -4.42 6.62 -4.24
C LEU A 85 -4.93 5.81 -3.06
N ARG A 86 -4.03 5.16 -2.32
CA ARG A 86 -4.35 4.37 -1.12
C ARG A 86 -3.97 5.14 0.14
N ARG A 87 -4.74 4.99 1.21
CA ARG A 87 -4.66 5.80 2.45
C ARG A 87 -3.25 5.94 3.01
N ASN A 88 -2.44 4.89 2.90
CA ASN A 88 -1.10 4.84 3.50
C ASN A 88 0.03 4.96 2.46
N HIS A 89 -0.29 5.22 1.19
CA HIS A 89 0.69 5.28 0.10
C HIS A 89 0.92 6.71 -0.35
N LEU A 90 2.15 6.98 -0.80
CA LEU A 90 2.45 8.22 -1.53
C LEU A 90 1.80 8.20 -2.91
N VAL A 91 1.56 9.38 -3.48
CA VAL A 91 1.02 9.56 -4.85
C VAL A 91 1.89 8.86 -5.91
N GLU A 92 3.20 8.77 -5.69
CA GLU A 92 4.12 8.04 -6.57
C GLU A 92 3.92 6.52 -6.53
N GLY A 93 3.41 5.99 -5.41
CA GLY A 93 3.07 4.58 -5.22
C GLY A 93 1.64 4.23 -5.63
N ALA A 94 0.87 5.17 -6.17
CA ALA A 94 -0.49 4.92 -6.65
C ALA A 94 -0.50 3.99 -7.86
N THR A 95 -1.44 3.06 -7.86
CA THR A 95 -1.56 1.97 -8.83
C THR A 95 -2.58 2.29 -9.93
N TRP A 96 -2.61 1.48 -10.99
CA TRP A 96 -3.62 1.59 -12.05
C TRP A 96 -4.50 0.35 -12.03
N GLU A 97 -5.79 0.55 -11.75
CA GLU A 97 -6.79 -0.51 -11.66
C GLU A 97 -7.85 -0.33 -12.74
N ALA A 98 -8.52 -1.42 -13.14
CA ALA A 98 -9.58 -1.33 -14.14
C ALA A 98 -10.77 -0.55 -13.58
N GLU A 99 -11.27 0.42 -14.36
CA GLU A 99 -12.35 1.32 -13.90
C GLU A 99 -13.63 0.56 -13.56
N VAL A 100 -13.92 -0.54 -14.28
CA VAL A 100 -15.10 -1.38 -14.03
C VAL A 100 -15.05 -2.05 -12.66
N ASP A 101 -13.88 -2.55 -12.26
CA ASP A 101 -13.70 -3.23 -10.97
C ASP A 101 -13.77 -2.20 -9.83
N MET A 102 -13.11 -1.05 -10.02
CA MET A 102 -13.16 0.07 -9.09
C MET A 102 -14.58 0.61 -8.89
N LYS A 103 -15.38 0.72 -9.95
CA LYS A 103 -16.79 1.12 -9.86
C LYS A 103 -17.64 0.10 -9.11
N SER A 104 -17.35 -1.19 -9.28
CA SER A 104 -18.06 -2.25 -8.58
C SER A 104 -17.75 -2.28 -7.09
N GLN A 105 -16.49 -2.08 -6.70
CA GLN A 105 -16.05 -2.19 -5.32
C GLN A 105 -16.16 -0.86 -4.54
N TYR A 106 -15.86 0.25 -5.22
CA TYR A 106 -15.79 1.59 -4.62
C TYR A 106 -16.61 2.61 -5.41
N PRO A 107 -17.94 2.40 -5.58
CA PRO A 107 -18.78 3.29 -6.38
C PRO A 107 -18.79 4.74 -5.87
N HIS A 108 -18.58 4.95 -4.57
CA HIS A 108 -18.54 6.26 -3.93
C HIS A 108 -17.34 7.13 -4.35
N LEU A 109 -16.29 6.54 -4.93
CA LEU A 109 -15.13 7.29 -5.46
C LEU A 109 -15.41 7.93 -6.82
N PHE A 110 -16.53 7.58 -7.45
CA PHE A 110 -16.92 8.13 -8.75
C PHE A 110 -18.02 9.18 -8.57
N PRO A 111 -17.96 10.29 -9.32
CA PRO A 111 -19.02 11.29 -9.29
C PRO A 111 -20.34 10.65 -9.74
N SER A 112 -21.43 10.95 -9.02
CA SER A 112 -22.78 10.59 -9.47
C SER A 112 -23.03 11.25 -10.82
N THR A 113 -23.29 10.46 -11.87
CA THR A 113 -23.68 10.98 -13.18
C THR A 113 -24.84 11.97 -13.01
N PRO A 114 -24.70 13.24 -13.43
CA PRO A 114 -25.83 14.15 -13.44
C PRO A 114 -26.87 13.58 -14.41
N ILE A 115 -28.11 13.47 -13.93
CA ILE A 115 -29.25 13.17 -14.79
C ILE A 115 -29.36 14.35 -15.78
N GLN A 116 -29.12 14.10 -17.06
CA GLN A 116 -29.44 15.06 -18.12
C GLN A 116 -30.96 15.05 -18.31
N THR A 117 -31.61 16.11 -17.85
CA THR A 117 -33.01 16.45 -18.16
C THR A 117 -33.13 16.98 -19.59
#